data_AF-A0A2A3XF20-F1
#
_entry.id   AF-A0A2A3XF20-F1
#
_cell.length_a   1.000
_cell.length_b   1.000
_cell.length_c   1.000
_cell.angle_alpha   90.00
_cell.angle_beta   90.00
_cell.angle_gamma   90.00
#
_symmetry.space_group_name_H-M   'P 1'
#
loop_
_entity.id
_entity.type
_entity.pdbx_description
1 polymer ?
#
loop_
_entity_poly.entity_id
_entity_poly.type
_entity_poly.pdbx_seq_one_letter_code
_entity_poly.pdbx_strand_id
1 'polypeptide(L)'
;MPYVELRHISDARQICYAPHSHSHWSLGAVTAGRSTFCYRDASYRIQAGDMVMMNPHWVHACNPIESQPWAYLMLYIDAEWLSQLRYQLGLLDAPEWQDISTAVVTQPNLYAEYCDMAACLLDDQRAIGDKQMVLRECLSLMMQALAQDPPVILPQVSCELEKIAAYLRVNFATDISLERLCQQSGYNAGIGGNASGRC
;
A
#
# COMPACT_ATOMS: atom_id res chain seq x y z
N MET A 1 11.74 -6.97 13.41
CA MET A 1 11.18 -8.29 13.78
C MET A 1 11.03 -9.11 12.51
N PRO A 2 10.94 -10.45 12.52
CA PRO A 2 10.97 -11.22 11.27
C PRO A 2 9.78 -10.93 10.32
N TYR A 3 8.66 -10.45 10.83
CA TYR A 3 7.43 -10.19 10.08
C TYR A 3 7.08 -8.69 9.93
N VAL A 4 7.91 -7.79 10.49
CA VAL A 4 7.72 -6.33 10.30
C VAL A 4 9.03 -5.56 10.19
N GLU A 5 8.98 -4.53 9.33
CA GLU A 5 9.99 -3.49 9.19
C GLU A 5 9.32 -2.12 9.36
N LEU A 6 9.84 -1.28 10.26
CA LEU A 6 9.40 0.09 10.44
C LEU A 6 10.47 1.04 9.89
N ARG A 7 10.08 1.95 9.00
CA ARG A 7 10.93 3.02 8.48
C ARG A 7 10.45 4.37 8.96
N HIS A 8 11.36 5.17 9.49
CA HIS A 8 11.10 6.56 9.82
C HIS A 8 11.79 7.46 8.81
N ILE A 9 11.01 8.32 8.15
CA ILE A 9 11.51 9.32 7.22
C ILE A 9 11.13 10.69 7.77
N SER A 10 12.13 11.46 8.19
CA SER A 10 11.96 12.79 8.80
C SER A 10 11.98 13.93 7.79
N ASP A 11 12.50 13.70 6.58
CA ASP A 11 12.48 14.66 5.48
C ASP A 11 12.51 13.95 4.11
N ALA A 12 11.35 13.97 3.44
CA ALA A 12 11.14 13.42 2.13
C ALA A 12 10.78 14.50 1.09
N ARG A 13 11.15 15.77 1.33
CA ARG A 13 10.84 16.91 0.44
C ARG A 13 11.26 16.71 -1.02
N GLN A 14 12.30 15.92 -1.26
CA GLN A 14 12.87 15.68 -2.60
C GLN A 14 12.61 14.26 -3.10
N ILE A 15 11.87 13.44 -2.36
CA ILE A 15 11.62 12.05 -2.76
C ILE A 15 10.39 12.02 -3.67
N CYS A 16 10.62 11.63 -4.92
CA CYS A 16 9.57 11.33 -5.87
C CYS A 16 9.55 9.82 -6.09
N TYR A 17 8.46 9.18 -5.67
CA TYR A 17 8.24 7.76 -5.92
C TYR A 17 7.52 7.61 -7.25
N ALA A 18 8.14 6.89 -8.17
CA ALA A 18 7.43 6.33 -9.31
C ALA A 18 6.34 5.36 -8.80
N PRO A 19 5.22 5.20 -9.53
CA PRO A 19 4.23 4.19 -9.22
C PRO A 19 4.86 2.81 -9.05
N HIS A 20 4.62 2.16 -7.92
CA HIS A 20 5.21 0.87 -7.58
C HIS A 20 4.25 0.02 -6.74
N SER A 21 4.62 -1.24 -6.50
CA SER A 21 3.92 -2.15 -5.60
C SER A 21 4.92 -3.06 -4.88
N HIS A 22 4.49 -3.70 -3.81
CA HIS A 22 5.30 -4.63 -3.01
C HIS A 22 4.42 -5.77 -2.48
N SER A 23 5.03 -6.86 -2.03
CA SER A 23 4.32 -8.04 -1.49
C SER A 23 3.84 -7.86 -0.04
N HIS A 24 4.37 -6.88 0.68
CA HIS A 24 3.96 -6.58 2.05
C HIS A 24 2.65 -5.80 2.06
N TRP A 25 1.84 -5.98 3.11
CA TRP A 25 0.86 -4.96 3.47
C TRP A 25 1.59 -3.80 4.15
N SER A 26 1.19 -2.56 3.91
CA SER A 26 1.87 -1.41 4.48
C SER A 26 0.92 -0.42 5.10
N LEU A 27 1.37 0.16 6.21
CA LEU A 27 0.66 1.16 6.99
C LEU A 27 1.58 2.34 7.22
N GLY A 28 1.20 3.49 6.68
CA GLY A 28 1.96 4.73 6.82
C GLY A 28 1.21 5.72 7.69
N ALA A 29 1.89 6.38 8.64
CA ALA A 29 1.37 7.58 9.30
C ALA A 29 2.13 8.80 8.82
N VAL A 30 1.40 9.83 8.40
CA VAL A 30 1.97 11.11 7.97
C VAL A 30 2.25 11.95 9.22
N THR A 31 3.51 12.23 9.48
CA THR A 31 3.94 12.97 10.68
C THR A 31 4.16 14.46 10.41
N ALA A 32 4.40 14.86 9.15
CA ALA A 32 4.50 16.27 8.78
C ALA A 32 4.09 16.54 7.32
N GLY A 33 3.45 17.69 7.12
CA GLY A 33 3.11 18.27 5.82
C GLY A 33 1.95 17.61 5.10
N ARG A 34 2.00 17.65 3.78
CA ARG A 34 0.91 17.27 2.88
C ARG A 34 1.43 16.59 1.61
N SER A 35 0.68 15.61 1.12
CA SER A 35 1.03 14.82 -0.06
C SER A 35 -0.22 14.47 -0.88
N THR A 36 0.01 14.03 -2.12
CA THR A 36 -1.01 13.34 -2.91
C THR A 36 -0.67 11.84 -2.91
N PHE A 37 -1.59 11.04 -2.38
CA PHE A 37 -1.51 9.59 -2.38
C PHE A 37 -2.35 9.03 -3.52
N CYS A 38 -1.68 8.53 -4.54
CA CYS A 38 -2.29 7.80 -5.64
C CYS A 38 -2.32 6.32 -5.28
N TYR A 39 -3.51 5.70 -5.30
CA TYR A 39 -3.73 4.32 -4.93
C TYR A 39 -4.70 3.68 -5.92
N ARG A 40 -4.20 2.76 -6.76
CA ARG A 40 -4.88 2.29 -7.97
C ARG A 40 -5.37 3.46 -8.82
N ASP A 41 -6.67 3.55 -9.06
CA ASP A 41 -7.32 4.55 -9.91
C ASP A 41 -7.83 5.77 -9.10
N ALA A 42 -7.54 5.80 -7.79
CA ALA A 42 -7.96 6.86 -6.89
C ALA A 42 -6.79 7.75 -6.45
N SER A 43 -7.09 9.00 -6.12
CA SER A 43 -6.13 9.96 -5.60
C SER A 43 -6.70 10.63 -4.34
N TYR A 44 -5.91 10.63 -3.28
CA TYR A 44 -6.27 11.18 -1.98
C TYR A 44 -5.33 12.33 -1.61
N ARG A 45 -5.89 13.40 -1.03
CA ARG A 45 -5.09 14.44 -0.37
C ARG A 45 -4.93 14.03 1.07
N ILE A 46 -3.67 13.88 1.49
CA ILE A 46 -3.32 13.47 2.84
C ILE A 46 -2.43 14.52 3.49
N GLN A 47 -2.52 14.60 4.80
CA GLN A 47 -1.76 15.55 5.61
C GLN A 47 -1.33 14.92 6.94
N ALA A 48 -0.49 15.64 7.69
CA ALA A 48 -0.09 15.24 9.03
C ALA A 48 -1.31 14.86 9.90
N GLY A 49 -1.25 13.70 10.54
CA GLY A 49 -2.36 13.10 11.27
C GLY A 49 -3.16 12.04 10.49
N ASP A 50 -2.99 11.97 9.16
CA ASP A 50 -3.61 10.94 8.35
C ASP A 50 -2.75 9.66 8.32
N MET A 51 -3.42 8.53 8.14
CA MET A 51 -2.79 7.24 7.89
C MET A 51 -3.19 6.71 6.52
N VAL A 52 -2.26 6.02 5.85
CA VAL A 52 -2.47 5.38 4.55
C VAL A 52 -2.21 3.89 4.64
N MET A 53 -2.95 3.12 3.85
CA MET A 53 -2.80 1.67 3.75
C MET A 53 -2.56 1.25 2.31
N MET A 54 -1.68 0.26 2.15
CA MET A 54 -1.40 -0.34 0.85
C MET A 54 -1.53 -1.86 0.92
N ASN A 55 -2.44 -2.41 0.11
CA ASN A 55 -2.56 -3.84 -0.11
C ASN A 55 -1.33 -4.37 -0.88
N PRO A 56 -0.92 -5.62 -0.63
CA PRO A 56 0.05 -6.32 -1.45
C PRO A 56 -0.29 -6.21 -2.94
N HIS A 57 0.72 -5.95 -3.76
CA HIS A 57 0.64 -5.88 -5.23
C HIS A 57 -0.23 -4.76 -5.81
N TRP A 58 -0.78 -3.86 -4.98
CA TRP A 58 -1.52 -2.71 -5.48
C TRP A 58 -0.58 -1.56 -5.79
N VAL A 59 -0.69 -1.03 -7.02
CA VAL A 59 0.14 0.08 -7.48
C VAL A 59 -0.23 1.35 -6.73
N HIS A 60 0.80 2.04 -6.24
CA HIS A 60 0.64 3.28 -5.52
C HIS A 60 1.85 4.20 -5.67
N ALA A 61 1.62 5.48 -5.37
CA ALA A 61 2.64 6.51 -5.29
C ALA A 61 2.22 7.54 -4.25
N CYS A 62 3.18 8.06 -3.48
CA CYS A 62 2.92 9.11 -2.50
C CYS A 62 3.98 10.19 -2.66
N ASN A 63 3.59 11.33 -3.23
CA ASN A 63 4.52 12.38 -3.60
C ASN A 63 4.20 13.70 -2.89
N PRO A 64 5.21 14.34 -2.26
CA PRO A 64 5.01 15.57 -1.52
C PRO A 64 4.45 16.68 -2.40
N ILE A 65 3.62 17.55 -1.82
CA ILE A 65 3.14 18.74 -2.52
C ILE A 65 4.19 19.84 -2.36
N GLU A 66 4.91 20.15 -3.45
CA GLU A 66 5.75 21.34 -3.67
C GLU A 66 6.50 21.88 -2.44
N SER A 67 7.73 21.41 -2.21
CA SER A 67 8.66 21.93 -1.18
C SER A 67 8.16 21.90 0.28
N GLN A 68 6.96 21.37 0.55
CA GLN A 68 6.47 21.21 1.92
C GLN A 68 7.24 20.11 2.64
N PRO A 69 7.59 20.30 3.93
CA PRO A 69 8.16 19.23 4.75
C PRO A 69 7.30 17.97 4.63
N TRP A 70 7.89 16.83 4.28
CA TRP A 70 7.18 15.56 4.17
C TRP A 70 7.84 14.55 5.08
N ALA A 71 7.12 14.08 6.09
CA ALA A 71 7.65 13.12 7.04
C ALA A 71 6.59 12.05 7.34
N TYR A 72 7.05 10.82 7.54
CA TYR A 72 6.17 9.70 7.78
C TYR A 72 6.87 8.53 8.48
N LEU A 73 6.05 7.69 9.09
CA LEU A 73 6.41 6.40 9.67
C LEU A 73 5.74 5.31 8.84
N MET A 74 6.52 4.47 8.18
CA MET A 74 6.00 3.39 7.32
C MET A 74 6.31 2.03 7.90
N LEU A 75 5.27 1.28 8.26
CA LEU A 75 5.34 -0.10 8.71
C LEU A 75 5.03 -1.03 7.54
N TYR A 76 5.97 -1.90 7.19
CA TYR A 76 5.79 -3.01 6.25
C TYR A 76 5.54 -4.28 7.05
N ILE A 77 4.47 -4.99 6.72
CA ILE A 77 4.01 -6.18 7.44
C ILE A 77 3.91 -7.34 6.46
N ASP A 78 4.45 -8.48 6.88
CA ASP A 78 4.22 -9.75 6.19
C ASP A 78 2.72 -10.07 6.12
N ALA A 79 2.21 -10.29 4.90
CA ALA A 79 0.78 -10.46 4.66
C ALA A 79 0.25 -11.79 5.24
N GLU A 80 1.06 -12.84 5.28
CA GLU A 80 0.69 -14.13 5.87
C GLU A 80 0.53 -14.00 7.38
N TRP A 81 1.50 -13.35 8.03
CA TRP A 81 1.44 -13.06 9.47
C TRP A 81 0.21 -12.21 9.84
N LEU A 82 -0.09 -11.16 9.05
CA LEU A 82 -1.27 -10.32 9.30
C LEU A 82 -2.58 -11.08 9.05
N SER A 83 -2.62 -11.97 8.06
CA SER A 83 -3.78 -12.84 7.80
C SER A 83 -4.04 -13.78 8.98
N GLN A 84 -2.98 -14.38 9.55
CA GLN A 84 -3.08 -15.19 10.75
C GLN A 84 -3.60 -14.40 11.95
N LEU A 85 -3.15 -13.16 12.14
CA LEU A 85 -3.66 -12.29 13.20
C LEU A 85 -5.16 -11.99 13.00
N ARG A 86 -5.57 -11.60 11.79
CA ARG A 86 -6.98 -11.32 11.46
C ARG A 86 -7.87 -12.54 11.66
N TYR A 87 -7.39 -13.74 11.30
CA TYR A 87 -8.08 -14.99 11.56
C TYR A 87 -8.24 -15.26 13.07
N GLN A 88 -7.19 -15.07 13.87
CA GLN A 88 -7.27 -15.21 15.34
C GLN A 88 -8.25 -14.23 15.99
N LEU A 89 -8.46 -13.07 15.38
CA LEU A 89 -9.44 -12.07 15.83
C LEU A 89 -10.87 -12.38 15.36
N GLY A 90 -11.08 -13.44 14.59
CA GLY A 90 -12.40 -13.79 14.02
C GLY A 90 -12.85 -12.87 12.88
N LEU A 91 -11.91 -12.14 12.25
CA LEU A 91 -12.20 -11.22 11.15
C LEU A 91 -12.14 -11.90 9.77
N LEU A 92 -11.67 -13.14 9.72
CA LEU A 92 -11.56 -13.97 8.52
C LEU A 92 -12.02 -15.39 8.83
N ASP A 93 -12.60 -16.08 7.85
CA ASP A 93 -12.99 -17.49 7.97
C ASP A 93 -11.78 -18.45 7.83
N ALA A 94 -10.70 -17.99 7.20
CA ALA A 94 -9.45 -18.70 6.99
C ALA A 94 -8.25 -17.74 7.10
N PRO A 95 -7.03 -18.22 7.43
CA PRO A 95 -5.82 -17.39 7.53
C PRO A 95 -5.24 -17.03 6.15
N GLU A 96 -6.09 -16.63 5.21
CA GLU A 96 -5.71 -16.23 3.86
C GLU A 96 -5.88 -14.72 3.68
N TRP A 97 -5.02 -14.12 2.87
CA TRP A 97 -5.05 -12.69 2.64
C TRP A 97 -6.36 -12.26 1.96
N GLN A 98 -7.02 -11.26 2.54
CA GLN A 98 -8.14 -10.55 1.93
C GLN A 98 -7.86 -9.05 1.91
N ASP A 99 -7.90 -8.44 0.73
CA ASP A 99 -7.61 -7.02 0.56
C ASP A 99 -8.48 -6.14 1.47
N ILE A 100 -7.85 -5.13 2.05
CA ILE A 100 -8.52 -4.13 2.88
C ILE A 100 -8.97 -2.99 1.98
N SER A 101 -10.26 -2.65 2.01
CA SER A 101 -10.85 -1.65 1.11
C SER A 101 -10.50 -0.21 1.50
N THR A 102 -10.18 0.02 2.76
CA THR A 102 -9.82 1.35 3.29
C THR A 102 -8.43 1.73 2.84
N ALA A 103 -8.30 2.86 2.15
CA ALA A 103 -7.02 3.40 1.69
C ALA A 103 -6.44 4.46 2.66
N VAL A 104 -7.32 5.21 3.34
CA VAL A 104 -6.94 6.33 4.22
C VAL A 104 -7.76 6.28 5.51
N VAL A 105 -7.11 6.50 6.65
CA VAL A 105 -7.73 6.61 7.97
C VAL A 105 -7.39 7.97 8.56
N THR A 106 -8.41 8.70 9.00
CA THR A 106 -8.28 10.06 9.58
C THR A 106 -8.67 10.11 11.05
N GLN A 107 -8.79 8.94 11.70
CA GLN A 107 -9.23 8.83 13.10
C GLN A 107 -8.05 9.15 14.05
N PRO A 108 -8.13 10.22 14.87
CA PRO A 108 -7.00 10.67 15.68
C PRO A 108 -6.52 9.67 16.73
N ASN A 109 -7.44 8.85 17.27
CA ASN A 109 -7.12 7.77 18.20
C ASN A 109 -6.27 6.69 17.52
N LEU A 110 -6.64 6.24 16.31
CA LEU A 110 -5.86 5.24 15.58
C LEU A 110 -4.47 5.75 15.21
N TYR A 111 -4.38 7.04 14.84
CA TYR A 111 -3.11 7.70 14.56
C TYR A 111 -2.21 7.76 15.80
N ALA A 112 -2.76 8.14 16.96
CA ALA A 112 -2.02 8.22 18.22
C ALA A 112 -1.50 6.83 18.65
N GLU A 113 -2.36 5.81 18.64
CA GLU A 113 -2.00 4.42 18.96
C GLU A 113 -0.86 3.91 18.05
N TYR A 114 -0.92 4.22 16.75
CA TYR A 114 0.14 3.85 15.82
C TYR A 114 1.46 4.59 16.11
N CYS A 115 1.41 5.88 16.45
CA CYS A 115 2.60 6.65 16.79
C CYS A 115 3.27 6.12 18.07
N ASP A 116 2.48 5.80 19.09
CA ASP A 116 2.98 5.24 20.36
C ASP A 116 3.61 3.85 20.14
N MET A 117 2.97 3.02 19.32
CA MET A 117 3.54 1.74 18.88
C MET A 117 4.86 1.94 18.13
N ALA A 118 4.90 2.86 17.16
CA ALA A 118 6.11 3.13 16.40
C ALA A 118 7.26 3.63 17.28
N ALA A 119 6.98 4.49 18.27
CA ALA A 119 7.96 4.94 19.25
C ALA A 119 8.54 3.77 20.07
N CYS A 120 7.67 2.85 20.52
CA CYS A 120 8.11 1.62 21.22
C CYS A 120 9.01 0.74 20.34
N LEU A 121 8.67 0.59 19.05
CA LEU A 121 9.44 -0.23 18.12
C LEU A 121 10.82 0.36 17.82
N LEU A 122 10.93 1.68 17.75
CA LEU A 122 12.19 2.42 17.52
C LEU A 122 13.07 2.53 18.76
N ASP A 123 12.56 2.25 19.96
CA ASP A 123 13.34 2.32 21.20
C ASP A 123 14.24 1.08 21.36
N ASP A 124 15.55 1.25 21.21
CA ASP A 124 16.54 0.18 21.35
C ASP A 124 16.65 -0.40 22.77
N GLN A 125 16.13 0.29 23.79
CA GLN A 125 16.11 -0.20 25.18
C GLN A 125 14.93 -1.12 25.47
N ARG A 126 13.92 -1.17 24.59
CA ARG A 126 12.73 -2.01 24.78
C ARG A 126 13.02 -3.45 24.42
N ALA A 127 12.60 -4.37 25.29
CA ALA A 127 12.72 -5.78 25.03
C ALA A 127 11.88 -6.18 23.81
N ILE A 128 12.35 -7.19 23.08
CA ILE A 128 11.64 -7.68 21.88
C ILE A 128 10.21 -8.10 22.19
N GLY A 129 9.96 -8.68 23.37
CA GLY A 129 8.63 -9.09 23.81
C GLY A 129 7.67 -7.90 23.96
N ASP A 130 8.13 -6.78 24.51
CA ASP A 130 7.31 -5.57 24.66
C ASP A 130 6.97 -4.98 23.29
N LYS A 131 7.95 -4.94 22.37
CA LYS A 131 7.73 -4.49 20.99
C LYS A 131 6.68 -5.36 20.28
N GLN A 132 6.76 -6.68 20.45
CA GLN A 132 5.80 -7.64 19.88
C GLN A 132 4.39 -7.45 20.45
N MET A 133 4.29 -7.23 21.76
CA MET A 133 3.00 -7.01 22.45
C MET A 133 2.31 -5.76 21.92
N VAL A 134 2.99 -4.61 21.97
CA VAL A 134 2.40 -3.32 21.55
C VAL A 134 2.06 -3.32 20.05
N LEU A 135 2.90 -3.94 19.22
CA LEU A 135 2.61 -4.14 17.80
C LEU A 135 1.32 -4.94 17.59
N ARG A 136 1.19 -6.08 18.29
CA ARG A 136 0.02 -6.96 18.15
C ARG A 136 -1.25 -6.27 18.64
N GLU A 137 -1.19 -5.54 19.75
CA GLU A 137 -2.31 -4.78 20.30
C GLU A 137 -2.78 -3.69 19.33
N CYS A 138 -1.85 -2.85 18.85
CA CYS A 138 -2.13 -1.78 17.90
C CYS A 138 -2.78 -2.33 16.62
N LEU A 139 -2.19 -3.37 16.01
CA LEU A 139 -2.74 -3.97 14.79
C LEU A 139 -4.09 -4.66 15.04
N SER A 140 -4.29 -5.29 16.20
CA SER A 140 -5.58 -5.90 16.52
C SER A 140 -6.69 -4.85 16.61
N LEU A 141 -6.43 -3.76 17.32
CA LEU A 141 -7.36 -2.64 17.45
C LEU A 141 -7.67 -2.03 16.07
N MET A 142 -6.65 -1.85 15.23
CA MET A 142 -6.82 -1.30 13.89
C MET A 142 -7.65 -2.22 12.99
N MET A 143 -7.33 -3.52 12.95
CA MET A 143 -8.07 -4.48 12.11
C MET A 143 -9.53 -4.60 12.55
N GLN A 144 -9.81 -4.54 13.85
CA GLN A 144 -11.17 -4.52 14.37
C GLN A 144 -11.92 -3.24 14.00
N ALA A 145 -11.27 -2.07 14.09
CA ALA A 145 -11.87 -0.80 13.69
C ALA A 145 -12.22 -0.79 12.19
N LEU A 146 -11.32 -1.30 11.35
CA LEU A 146 -11.52 -1.37 9.90
C LEU A 146 -12.63 -2.36 9.51
N ALA A 147 -12.83 -3.43 10.27
CA ALA A 147 -13.89 -4.40 10.02
C ALA A 147 -15.30 -3.88 10.36
N GLN A 148 -15.40 -2.83 11.18
CA GLN A 148 -16.68 -2.19 11.54
C GLN A 148 -17.15 -1.17 10.50
N ASP A 149 -16.26 -0.76 9.59
CA ASP A 149 -16.60 0.11 8.47
C ASP A 149 -17.09 -0.78 7.30
N PRO A 150 -18.31 -0.59 6.77
CA PRO A 150 -18.81 -1.46 5.70
C PRO A 150 -17.89 -1.40 4.49
N PRO A 151 -17.60 -2.55 3.84
CA PRO A 151 -16.69 -2.57 2.69
C PRO A 151 -17.24 -1.66 1.59
N VAL A 152 -16.40 -0.72 1.14
CA VAL A 152 -16.62 -0.04 -0.13
C VAL A 152 -16.48 -1.09 -1.22
N ILE A 153 -17.60 -1.47 -1.84
CA ILE A 153 -17.60 -2.41 -2.97
C ILE A 153 -16.79 -1.77 -4.10
N LEU A 154 -15.54 -2.18 -4.25
CA LEU A 154 -14.76 -1.87 -5.43
C LEU A 154 -15.30 -2.71 -6.59
N PRO A 155 -15.39 -2.16 -7.82
CA PRO A 155 -15.78 -2.94 -8.98
C PRO A 155 -14.81 -4.12 -9.11
N GLN A 156 -15.37 -5.34 -9.13
CA GLN A 156 -14.62 -6.57 -9.38
C GLN A 156 -13.83 -6.41 -10.67
N VAL A 157 -12.53 -6.71 -10.60
CA VAL A 157 -11.69 -6.80 -11.78
C VAL A 157 -12.28 -7.89 -12.67
N SER A 158 -12.61 -7.57 -13.92
CA SER A 158 -13.20 -8.55 -14.84
C SER A 158 -12.24 -9.75 -14.98
N CYS A 159 -12.77 -10.97 -15.02
CA CYS A 159 -12.04 -12.23 -15.19
C CYS A 159 -10.94 -12.18 -16.27
N GLU A 160 -11.10 -11.33 -17.30
CA GLU A 160 -10.11 -11.18 -18.36
C GLU A 160 -8.83 -10.45 -17.96
N LEU A 161 -8.91 -9.51 -17.01
CA LEU A 161 -7.74 -8.85 -16.44
C LEU A 161 -6.97 -9.80 -15.51
N GLU A 162 -7.66 -10.69 -14.80
CA GLU A 162 -7.02 -11.74 -13.99
C GLU A 162 -6.30 -12.78 -14.87
N LYS A 163 -6.90 -13.17 -16.00
CA LYS A 163 -6.25 -14.04 -17.00
C LYS A 163 -5.01 -13.38 -17.59
N ILE A 164 -5.05 -12.07 -17.87
CA ILE A 164 -3.89 -11.32 -18.37
C ILE A 164 -2.79 -11.25 -17.29
N ALA A 165 -3.14 -10.96 -16.03
CA ALA A 165 -2.16 -10.92 -14.94
C ALA A 165 -1.54 -12.31 -14.66
N ALA A 166 -2.33 -13.38 -14.72
CA ALA A 166 -1.85 -14.76 -14.60
C ALA A 166 -0.93 -15.13 -15.78
N TYR A 167 -1.30 -14.75 -17.01
CA TYR A 167 -0.47 -14.96 -18.19
C TYR A 167 0.86 -14.20 -18.07
N LEU A 168 0.86 -12.94 -17.63
CA LEU A 168 2.08 -12.15 -17.44
C LEU A 168 2.99 -12.73 -16.34
N ARG A 169 2.42 -13.24 -15.24
CA ARG A 169 3.19 -13.90 -14.17
C ARG A 169 3.84 -15.21 -14.62
N VAL A 170 3.16 -16.00 -15.44
CA VAL A 170 3.68 -17.27 -15.98
C VAL A 170 4.73 -17.04 -17.08
N ASN A 171 4.60 -15.96 -17.85
CA ASN A 171 5.49 -15.68 -18.99
C ASN A 171 6.57 -14.63 -18.71
N PHE A 172 6.73 -14.18 -17.45
CA PHE A 172 7.69 -13.13 -17.05
C PHE A 172 9.15 -13.48 -17.34
N ALA A 173 9.49 -14.77 -17.43
CA ALA A 173 10.85 -15.24 -17.73
C ALA A 173 11.16 -15.38 -19.22
N THR A 174 10.20 -15.11 -20.10
CA THR A 174 10.38 -15.11 -21.55
C THR A 174 10.32 -13.67 -22.05
N ASP A 175 11.36 -13.26 -22.75
CA ASP A 175 11.50 -11.92 -23.35
C ASP A 175 10.41 -11.73 -24.43
N ILE A 176 9.23 -11.25 -24.02
CA ILE A 176 8.12 -10.99 -24.93
C ILE A 176 8.22 -9.55 -25.41
N SER A 177 8.76 -9.36 -26.62
CA SER A 177 8.81 -8.07 -27.28
C SER A 177 7.40 -7.51 -27.53
N LEU A 178 7.26 -6.18 -27.40
CA LEU A 178 6.04 -5.40 -27.61
C LEU A 178 5.30 -5.73 -28.92
N GLU A 179 6.01 -6.19 -29.95
CA GLU A 179 5.47 -6.57 -31.25
C GLU A 179 4.54 -7.80 -31.19
N ARG A 180 4.74 -8.70 -30.23
CA ARG A 180 3.95 -9.95 -30.13
C ARG A 180 2.62 -9.74 -29.38
N LEU A 181 2.56 -8.76 -28.48
CA LEU A 181 1.34 -8.34 -27.78
C LEU A 181 0.32 -7.70 -28.73
N CYS A 182 0.77 -6.98 -29.77
CA CYS A 182 -0.11 -6.36 -30.76
C CYS A 182 -0.79 -7.37 -31.71
N GLN A 183 -0.18 -8.55 -31.95
CA GLN A 183 -0.77 -9.56 -32.84
C GLN A 183 -1.87 -10.41 -32.18
N GLN A 184 -1.95 -10.45 -30.84
CA GLN A 184 -3.01 -11.20 -30.13
C GLN A 184 -4.20 -10.34 -29.70
N SER A 185 -4.11 -9.00 -29.79
CA SER A 185 -5.16 -8.09 -29.33
C SER A 185 -6.16 -7.65 -30.40
N GLY A 186 -6.00 -8.08 -31.66
CA GLY A 186 -6.97 -7.78 -32.72
C GLY A 186 -7.12 -6.30 -33.10
N TYR A 187 -6.22 -5.42 -32.63
CA TYR A 187 -6.21 -4.01 -33.00
C TYR A 187 -5.39 -3.80 -34.28
N ASN A 188 -6.07 -3.53 -35.40
CA ASN A 188 -5.44 -3.06 -36.63
C ASN A 188 -4.87 -1.65 -36.42
N ALA A 189 -3.56 -1.50 -36.62
CA ALA A 189 -2.91 -0.21 -36.75
C ALA A 189 -3.28 0.43 -38.10
N GLY A 190 -4.21 1.37 -38.07
CA GLY A 190 -4.48 2.27 -39.18
C GLY A 190 -3.59 3.51 -39.10
N ILE A 191 -2.54 3.53 -39.93
CA ILE A 191 -2.00 4.64 -40.75
C ILE A 191 -2.52 6.04 -40.35
N GLY A 192 -1.76 7.07 -40.02
CA GLY A 192 -0.39 7.48 -40.35
C GLY A 192 -0.42 9.01 -40.48
N GLY A 193 0.61 9.74 -40.04
CA GLY A 193 0.61 11.20 -40.18
C GLY A 193 1.62 11.95 -39.32
N ASN A 194 2.85 11.98 -39.82
CA ASN A 194 4.00 12.77 -39.40
C ASN A 194 3.69 14.28 -39.23
N ALA A 195 4.08 14.89 -38.09
CA ALA A 195 4.53 16.29 -38.02
C ALA A 195 5.22 16.63 -36.69
N SER A 196 6.54 16.77 -36.78
CA SER A 196 7.44 17.66 -36.03
C SER A 196 6.87 18.69 -35.03
N GLY A 197 7.54 18.83 -33.88
CA GLY A 197 7.55 20.09 -33.11
C GLY A 197 8.17 19.98 -31.71
N ARG A 198 9.36 20.57 -31.52
CA ARG A 198 10.03 20.87 -30.23
C ARG A 198 9.12 21.82 -29.41
N CYS A 199 9.06 21.80 -28.08
CA CYS A 199 10.08 21.94 -27.04
C CYS A 199 9.57 21.33 -25.73
#